data_AF-A0A0N4WY26-F1
#
_entry.id   AF-A0A0N4WY26-F1
#
_cell.length_a   1.000
_cell.length_b   1.000
_cell.length_c   1.000
_cell.angle_alpha   90.00
_cell.angle_beta   90.00
_cell.angle_gamma   90.00
#
_symmetry.space_group_name_H-M   'P 1'
#
loop_
_entity.id
_entity.type
_entity.pdbx_description
1 polymer ?
#
loop_
_entity_poly.entity_id
_entity_poly.type
_entity_poly.pdbx_seq_one_letter_code
_entity_poly.pdbx_strand_id
1 'polypeptide(L)'
;MHKLERECQVRMHQIVEGMEAKQRAFTRQFHELKEMLQEAKSVFNRKGSKRKHDVEEELLEKRRICEQKLRRSEKELKDLDRFLSNNIVRERHSGDRILKNSEATLPSIFCRAIGRHYSDACPAVRTVDERLRSIKSTDRCLICIEIHPERPCVKKISCFYCNQLRPHEKTDHHASICRRPEEFVEAQRKRWETMAEVDKYRRMLDDCDADIRAARQMAYRKQSEECGTSRMSKTQKPIE
;
A
#
# COMPACT_ATOMS: atom_id res chain seq x y z
N MET A 1 30.14 22.06 -42.25
CA MET A 1 30.47 22.39 -40.84
C MET A 1 29.53 23.46 -40.28
N HIS A 2 29.48 24.69 -40.82
CA HIS A 2 28.65 25.79 -40.29
C HIS A 2 27.12 25.62 -40.23
N LYS A 3 26.53 24.62 -40.91
CA LYS A 3 25.09 24.35 -40.83
C LYS A 3 24.73 23.58 -39.55
N LEU A 4 25.54 22.57 -39.21
CA LEU A 4 25.37 21.75 -38.00
C LEU A 4 25.60 22.56 -36.72
N GLU A 5 26.57 23.48 -36.72
CA GLU A 5 26.82 24.38 -35.59
C GLU A 5 25.62 25.30 -35.32
N ARG A 6 25.01 25.86 -36.38
CA ARG A 6 23.81 26.71 -36.26
C ARG A 6 22.60 25.92 -35.78
N GLU A 7 22.38 24.71 -36.29
CA GLU A 7 21.30 23.82 -35.82
C GLU A 7 21.49 23.44 -34.33
N CYS A 8 22.72 23.20 -33.89
CA CYS A 8 23.04 22.92 -32.50
C CYS A 8 22.76 24.14 -31.59
N GLN A 9 23.17 25.34 -32.00
CA GLN A 9 22.92 26.58 -31.26
C GLN A 9 21.43 26.89 -31.13
N VAL A 10 20.65 26.74 -32.21
CA VAL A 10 19.18 26.94 -32.17
C VAL A 10 18.53 25.93 -31.21
N ARG A 11 18.95 24.67 -31.24
CA ARG A 11 18.41 23.64 -30.35
C ARG A 11 18.76 23.90 -28.87
N MET A 12 19.98 24.37 -28.59
CA MET A 12 20.37 24.78 -27.24
C MET A 12 19.55 25.97 -26.74
N HIS A 13 19.32 26.99 -27.57
CA HIS A 13 18.49 28.14 -27.23
C HIS A 13 17.05 27.73 -26.88
N GLN A 14 16.45 26.86 -27.70
CA GLN A 14 15.10 26.33 -27.45
C GLN A 14 14.99 25.54 -26.14
N ILE A 15 16.05 24.79 -25.77
CA ILE A 15 16.10 24.07 -24.50
C ILE A 15 16.16 25.05 -23.33
N VAL A 16 17.00 26.08 -23.42
CA VAL A 16 17.14 27.11 -22.37
C VAL A 16 15.83 27.88 -22.20
N GLU A 17 15.22 28.35 -23.29
CA GLU A 17 13.91 29.02 -23.24
C GLU A 17 12.82 28.14 -22.63
N GLY A 18 12.82 26.84 -22.95
CA GLY A 18 11.90 25.87 -22.38
C GLY A 18 12.11 25.65 -20.87
N MET A 19 13.36 25.68 -20.40
CA MET A 19 13.68 25.60 -18.96
C MET A 19 13.24 26.87 -18.22
N GLU A 20 13.51 28.05 -18.78
CA GLU A 20 13.09 29.30 -18.16
C GLU A 20 11.56 29.44 -18.10
N ALA A 21 10.85 29.01 -19.15
CA ALA A 21 9.39 29.02 -19.16
C ALA A 21 8.81 28.12 -18.05
N LYS A 22 9.40 26.95 -17.83
CA LYS A 22 9.02 26.05 -16.72
C LYS A 22 9.34 26.66 -15.36
N GLN A 23 10.48 27.32 -15.22
CA GLN A 23 10.85 28.00 -13.97
C GLN A 23 9.87 29.14 -13.65
N ARG A 24 9.51 29.96 -14.65
CA ARG A 24 8.49 31.03 -14.51
C ARG A 24 7.12 30.46 -14.13
N ALA A 25 6.70 29.34 -14.72
CA ALA A 25 5.44 28.68 -14.37
C ALA A 25 5.45 28.17 -12.91
N PHE A 26 6.55 27.54 -12.49
CA PHE A 26 6.71 27.07 -11.11
C PHE A 26 6.69 28.23 -10.10
N THR A 27 7.39 29.32 -10.38
CA THR A 27 7.40 30.50 -9.50
C THR A 27 6.01 31.13 -9.36
N ARG A 28 5.22 31.18 -10.45
CA ARG A 28 3.83 31.66 -10.40
C ARG A 28 2.93 30.78 -9.53
N GLN A 29 2.98 29.46 -9.74
CA GLN A 29 2.23 28.50 -8.92
C GLN A 29 2.61 28.61 -7.44
N PHE A 30 3.89 28.81 -7.13
CA PHE A 30 4.35 29.00 -5.77
C PHE A 30 3.83 30.31 -5.15
N HIS A 31 3.76 31.39 -5.93
CA HIS A 31 3.24 32.69 -5.46
C HIS A 31 1.72 32.62 -5.19
N GLU A 32 0.96 32.00 -6.10
CA GLU A 32 -0.48 31.75 -5.94
C GLU A 32 -0.77 30.93 -4.67
N LEU A 33 0.00 29.85 -4.45
CA LEU A 33 -0.13 29.04 -3.24
C LEU A 33 0.19 29.84 -1.96
N LYS A 34 1.18 30.73 -2.03
CA LYS A 34 1.57 31.59 -0.90
C LYS A 34 0.50 32.63 -0.59
N GLU A 35 -0.14 33.22 -1.60
CA GLU A 35 -1.26 34.15 -1.44
C GLU A 35 -2.47 33.45 -0.83
N MET A 36 -2.84 32.27 -1.33
CA MET A 36 -3.91 31.45 -0.75
C MET A 36 -3.66 31.12 0.73
N LEU A 37 -2.41 30.79 1.09
CA LEU A 37 -2.00 30.53 2.48
C LEU A 37 -2.11 31.79 3.35
N GLN A 38 -1.78 32.96 2.80
CA GLN A 38 -1.84 34.23 3.50
C GLN A 38 -3.29 34.67 3.73
N GLU A 39 -4.17 34.48 2.75
CA GLU A 39 -5.61 34.70 2.90
C GLU A 39 -6.23 33.77 3.94
N ALA A 40 -5.90 32.47 3.90
CA ALA A 40 -6.36 31.50 4.90
C ALA A 40 -5.95 31.89 6.33
N LYS A 41 -4.71 32.37 6.51
CA LYS A 41 -4.23 32.90 7.80
C LYS A 41 -5.02 34.13 8.25
N SER A 42 -5.39 35.02 7.34
CA SER A 42 -6.17 36.23 7.66
C SER A 42 -7.60 35.89 8.13
N VAL A 43 -8.22 34.86 7.55
CA VAL A 43 -9.54 34.35 7.95
C VAL A 43 -9.48 33.68 9.33
N PHE A 44 -8.35 33.05 9.67
CA PHE A 44 -8.14 32.47 10.99
C PHE A 44 -8.07 33.53 12.11
N ASN A 45 -7.49 34.70 11.86
CA ASN A 45 -7.34 35.76 12.87
C ASN A 45 -8.65 36.48 13.25
N ARG A 46 -9.72 36.41 12.44
CA ARG A 46 -10.97 37.16 12.71
C ARG A 46 -12.01 36.47 13.61
N LYS A 47 -11.85 35.19 13.98
CA LYS A 47 -12.85 34.47 14.82
C LYS A 47 -12.37 34.19 16.25
N GLY A 48 -11.74 35.17 16.89
CA GLY A 48 -10.95 34.99 18.13
C GLY A 48 -11.67 34.61 19.43
N SER A 49 -13.01 34.61 19.53
CA SER A 49 -13.66 34.43 20.84
C SER A 49 -14.74 33.34 20.97
N LYS A 50 -15.13 32.63 19.91
CA LYS A 50 -16.12 31.52 20.00
C LYS A 50 -15.56 30.11 19.78
N ARG A 51 -14.27 29.96 19.44
CA ARG A 51 -13.66 28.73 18.89
C ARG A 51 -13.07 27.72 19.90
N LYS A 52 -13.06 27.98 21.22
CA LYS A 52 -12.36 27.08 22.16
C LYS A 52 -13.04 25.70 22.30
N HIS A 53 -14.37 25.66 22.30
CA HIS A 53 -15.11 24.40 22.30
C HIS A 53 -14.86 23.62 21.00
N ASP A 54 -14.82 24.32 19.87
CA ASP A 54 -14.64 23.73 18.55
C ASP A 54 -13.32 22.96 18.41
N VAL A 55 -12.22 23.41 19.04
CA VAL A 55 -10.89 22.78 18.88
C VAL A 55 -10.79 21.44 19.63
N GLU A 56 -11.25 21.37 20.89
CA GLU A 56 -11.21 20.09 21.63
C GLU A 56 -12.16 19.07 20.98
N GLU A 57 -13.34 19.51 20.52
CA GLU A 57 -14.29 18.67 19.81
C GLU A 57 -13.72 18.14 18.49
N GLU A 58 -13.03 18.98 17.70
CA GLU A 58 -12.35 18.57 16.48
C GLU A 58 -11.25 17.52 16.74
N LEU A 59 -10.45 17.72 17.79
CA LEU A 59 -9.42 16.75 18.20
C LEU A 59 -10.04 15.42 18.65
N LEU A 60 -11.15 15.46 19.39
CA LEU A 60 -11.87 14.27 19.83
C LEU A 60 -12.48 13.50 18.64
N GLU A 61 -13.04 14.17 17.64
CA GLU A 61 -13.55 13.48 16.44
C GLU A 61 -12.41 12.90 15.61
N LYS A 62 -11.29 13.63 15.44
CA LYS A 62 -10.09 13.10 14.78
C LYS A 62 -9.58 11.84 15.48
N ARG A 63 -9.55 11.85 16.82
CA ARG A 63 -9.21 10.70 17.66
C ARG A 63 -10.19 9.54 17.40
N ARG A 64 -11.50 9.79 17.40
CA ARG A 64 -12.55 8.78 17.13
C ARG A 64 -12.39 8.11 15.77
N ILE A 65 -12.09 8.89 14.73
CA ILE A 65 -11.82 8.38 13.38
C ILE A 65 -10.58 7.48 13.36
N CYS A 66 -9.49 7.92 14.01
CA CYS A 66 -8.26 7.14 14.09
C CYS A 66 -8.49 5.82 14.83
N GLU A 67 -9.23 5.83 15.94
CA GLU A 67 -9.58 4.60 16.67
C GLU A 67 -10.42 3.65 15.82
N GLN A 68 -11.41 4.17 15.09
CA GLN A 68 -12.25 3.33 14.23
C GLN A 68 -11.41 2.64 13.15
N LYS A 69 -10.49 3.39 12.52
CA LYS A 69 -9.58 2.85 11.51
C LYS A 69 -8.61 1.83 12.10
N LEU A 70 -8.02 2.13 13.26
CA LEU A 70 -7.16 1.19 13.99
C LEU A 70 -7.88 -0.12 14.28
N ARG A 71 -9.10 -0.07 14.85
CA ARG A 71 -9.90 -1.27 15.14
C ARG A 71 -10.18 -2.11 13.89
N ARG A 72 -10.45 -1.48 12.74
CA ARG A 72 -10.67 -2.18 11.47
C ARG A 72 -9.40 -2.86 10.98
N SER A 73 -8.27 -2.14 10.94
CA SER A 73 -6.98 -2.67 10.50
C SER A 73 -6.46 -3.78 11.44
N GLU A 74 -6.65 -3.67 12.75
CA GLU A 74 -6.28 -4.74 13.71
C GLU A 74 -7.10 -6.02 13.52
N LYS A 75 -8.41 -5.88 13.24
CA LYS A 75 -9.26 -7.03 12.90
C LYS A 75 -8.79 -7.70 11.61
N GLU A 76 -8.53 -6.91 10.57
CA GLU A 76 -8.04 -7.43 9.29
C GLU A 76 -6.69 -8.13 9.43
N LEU A 77 -5.75 -7.55 10.20
CA LEU A 77 -4.46 -8.17 10.49
C LEU A 77 -4.63 -9.52 11.17
N LYS A 78 -5.53 -9.62 12.16
CA LYS A 78 -5.85 -10.87 12.85
C LYS A 78 -6.44 -11.93 11.91
N ASP A 79 -7.30 -11.52 10.97
CA ASP A 79 -7.88 -12.43 9.99
C ASP A 79 -6.83 -12.91 8.97
N LEU A 80 -5.90 -12.05 8.56
CA LEU A 80 -4.75 -12.40 7.72
C LEU A 80 -3.78 -13.35 8.44
N ASP A 81 -3.46 -13.08 9.71
CA ASP A 81 -2.63 -13.96 10.55
C ASP A 81 -3.24 -15.36 10.63
N ARG A 82 -4.56 -15.46 10.84
CA ARG A 82 -5.28 -16.73 10.87
C ARG A 82 -5.28 -17.43 9.51
N PHE A 83 -5.44 -16.69 8.42
CA PHE A 83 -5.37 -17.25 7.08
C PHE A 83 -3.98 -17.86 6.83
N LEU A 84 -2.92 -17.10 7.11
CA LEU A 84 -1.54 -17.52 6.88
C LEU A 84 -1.14 -18.70 7.78
N SER A 85 -1.60 -18.74 9.03
CA SER A 85 -1.33 -19.88 9.92
C SER A 85 -1.96 -21.18 9.43
N ASN A 86 -3.15 -21.09 8.82
CA ASN A 86 -3.90 -22.24 8.33
C ASN A 86 -3.57 -22.63 6.88
N ASN A 87 -2.91 -21.74 6.14
CA ASN A 87 -2.63 -21.91 4.71
C ASN A 87 -1.14 -21.83 4.38
N ILE A 88 -0.30 -22.46 5.19
CA ILE A 88 1.14 -22.56 4.92
C ILE A 88 1.33 -23.26 3.56
N VAL A 89 1.92 -22.53 2.61
CA VAL A 89 2.19 -23.01 1.26
C VAL A 89 3.59 -22.57 0.85
N ARG A 90 4.34 -23.47 0.22
CA ARG A 90 5.63 -23.12 -0.36
C ARG A 90 5.47 -22.12 -1.50
N GLU A 91 6.25 -21.06 -1.48
CA GLU A 91 6.29 -20.06 -2.56
C GLU A 91 6.69 -20.67 -3.91
N ARG A 92 6.01 -20.21 -4.98
CA ARG A 92 6.33 -20.56 -6.36
C ARG A 92 7.55 -19.76 -6.83
N HIS A 93 8.71 -20.40 -6.86
CA HIS A 93 9.91 -19.78 -7.42
C HIS A 93 9.89 -19.90 -8.95
N SER A 94 10.12 -18.77 -9.63
CA SER A 94 10.19 -18.68 -11.09
C SER A 94 11.65 -18.65 -11.56
N GLY A 95 11.93 -19.24 -12.73
CA GLY A 95 13.27 -19.24 -13.32
C GLY A 95 13.90 -20.63 -13.41
N ASP A 96 15.20 -20.65 -13.70
CA ASP A 96 15.97 -21.88 -13.92
C ASP A 96 16.03 -22.73 -12.64
N ARG A 97 15.99 -24.06 -12.83
CA ARG A 97 16.05 -25.05 -11.76
C ARG A 97 16.94 -26.21 -12.15
N ILE A 98 17.53 -26.85 -11.15
CA ILE A 98 18.21 -28.13 -11.32
C ILE A 98 17.12 -29.20 -11.48
N LEU A 99 16.90 -29.64 -12.71
CA LEU A 99 16.03 -30.77 -13.02
C LEU A 99 16.76 -32.09 -12.77
N LYS A 100 16.02 -33.16 -12.54
CA LYS A 100 16.62 -34.50 -12.49
C LYS A 100 17.14 -34.87 -13.89
N ASN A 101 18.18 -35.70 -13.96
CA ASN A 101 18.75 -36.13 -15.24
C ASN A 101 17.70 -36.74 -16.19
N SER A 102 16.73 -37.48 -15.65
CA SER A 102 15.61 -38.07 -16.42
C SER A 102 14.61 -37.03 -16.97
N GLU A 103 14.67 -35.80 -16.50
CA GLU A 103 13.75 -34.71 -16.84
C GLU A 103 14.45 -33.59 -17.62
N ALA A 104 15.75 -33.72 -17.90
CA ALA A 104 16.56 -32.72 -18.60
C ALA A 104 16.07 -32.43 -20.04
N THR A 105 15.29 -33.33 -20.63
CA THR A 105 14.67 -33.15 -21.96
C THR A 105 13.23 -32.67 -21.90
N LEU A 106 12.66 -32.48 -20.71
CA LEU A 106 11.26 -32.08 -20.55
C LEU A 106 11.09 -30.61 -20.97
N PRO A 107 10.20 -30.31 -21.94
CA PRO A 107 9.89 -28.93 -22.30
C PRO A 107 8.87 -28.32 -21.34
N SER A 108 9.07 -27.05 -21.01
CA SER A 108 8.04 -26.23 -20.37
C SER A 108 6.85 -26.07 -21.32
N ILE A 109 5.63 -26.36 -20.86
CA ILE A 109 4.42 -26.24 -21.70
C ILE A 109 4.09 -24.79 -22.08
N PHE A 110 4.65 -23.82 -21.36
CA PHE A 110 4.33 -22.41 -21.52
C PHE A 110 5.31 -21.70 -22.48
N CYS A 111 6.61 -21.83 -22.25
CA CYS A 111 7.64 -21.15 -23.05
C CYS A 111 8.46 -22.09 -23.94
N ARG A 112 8.21 -23.41 -23.89
CA ARG A 112 8.90 -24.46 -24.68
C ARG A 112 10.40 -24.58 -24.44
N ALA A 113 10.95 -23.89 -23.43
CA ALA A 113 12.33 -24.11 -23.00
C ALA A 113 12.51 -25.55 -22.50
N ILE A 114 13.55 -26.23 -22.98
CA ILE A 114 13.85 -27.63 -22.68
C ILE A 114 14.84 -27.69 -21.51
N GLY A 115 14.55 -28.50 -20.48
CA GLY A 115 15.51 -28.83 -19.42
C GLY A 115 15.88 -27.70 -18.45
N ARG A 116 15.33 -26.50 -18.64
CA ARG A 116 15.68 -25.32 -17.83
C ARG A 116 14.88 -25.19 -16.56
N HIS A 117 13.58 -25.49 -16.62
CA HIS A 117 12.65 -25.35 -15.51
C HIS A 117 11.42 -26.22 -15.75
N TYR A 118 10.78 -26.66 -14.66
CA TYR A 118 9.45 -27.24 -14.72
C TYR A 118 8.42 -26.19 -15.15
N SER A 119 7.34 -26.61 -15.81
CA SER A 119 6.26 -25.71 -16.26
C SER A 119 5.71 -24.83 -15.13
N ASP A 120 5.68 -25.35 -13.89
CA ASP A 120 5.19 -24.60 -12.73
C ASP A 120 6.11 -23.43 -12.31
N ALA A 121 7.34 -23.39 -12.79
CA ALA A 121 8.38 -22.39 -12.52
C ALA A 121 8.70 -21.51 -13.74
N CYS A 122 7.85 -21.52 -14.77
CA CYS A 122 8.09 -20.76 -16.00
C CYS A 122 8.21 -19.24 -15.72
N PRO A 123 9.34 -18.59 -16.11
CA PRO A 123 9.52 -17.15 -15.90
C PRO A 123 8.81 -16.27 -16.94
N ALA A 124 8.44 -16.85 -18.11
CA ALA A 124 7.76 -16.12 -19.18
C ALA A 124 6.23 -16.04 -18.96
N VAL A 125 5.66 -17.00 -18.25
CA VAL A 125 4.22 -17.07 -17.94
C VAL A 125 4.09 -17.26 -16.44
N ARG A 126 4.00 -16.16 -15.71
CA ARG A 126 4.22 -16.13 -14.26
C ARG A 126 2.94 -16.34 -13.48
N THR A 127 1.86 -15.69 -13.90
CA THR A 127 0.60 -15.69 -13.16
C THR A 127 -0.27 -16.90 -13.49
N VAL A 128 -1.06 -17.36 -12.53
CA VAL A 128 -2.02 -18.46 -12.76
C VAL A 128 -3.02 -18.10 -13.85
N ASP A 129 -3.46 -16.85 -13.94
CA ASP A 129 -4.41 -16.42 -14.97
C ASP A 129 -3.81 -16.50 -16.38
N GLU A 130 -2.55 -16.09 -16.58
CA GLU A 130 -1.87 -16.26 -17.86
C GLU A 130 -1.72 -17.74 -18.22
N ARG A 131 -1.39 -18.58 -17.23
CA ARG A 131 -1.23 -20.03 -17.44
C ARG A 131 -2.55 -20.69 -17.80
N LEU A 132 -3.65 -20.30 -17.15
CA LEU A 132 -5.00 -20.76 -17.47
C LEU A 132 -5.41 -20.34 -18.88
N ARG A 133 -5.14 -19.09 -19.28
CA ARG A 133 -5.38 -18.63 -20.66
C ARG A 133 -4.59 -19.44 -21.67
N SER A 134 -3.30 -19.68 -21.41
CA SER A 134 -2.43 -20.48 -22.28
C SER A 134 -2.93 -21.92 -22.43
N ILE A 135 -3.30 -22.58 -21.33
CA ILE A 135 -3.84 -23.95 -21.34
C ILE A 135 -5.15 -24.03 -22.13
N LYS A 136 -6.07 -23.08 -21.90
CA LYS A 136 -7.33 -23.01 -22.65
C LYS A 136 -7.10 -22.76 -24.14
N SER A 137 -6.20 -21.84 -24.50
CA SER A 137 -5.91 -21.50 -25.91
C SER A 137 -5.24 -22.63 -26.70
N THR A 138 -4.72 -23.65 -26.01
CA THR A 138 -4.03 -24.79 -26.62
C THR A 138 -4.78 -26.11 -26.40
N ASP A 139 -6.05 -26.04 -25.97
CA ASP A 139 -6.94 -27.18 -25.70
C ASP A 139 -6.28 -28.26 -24.84
N ARG A 140 -5.55 -27.82 -23.80
CA ARG A 140 -4.90 -28.70 -22.83
C ARG A 140 -5.82 -28.95 -21.64
N CYS A 141 -5.70 -30.14 -21.07
CA CYS A 141 -6.43 -30.53 -19.86
C CYS A 141 -5.94 -29.74 -18.63
N LEU A 142 -6.86 -29.22 -17.82
CA LEU A 142 -6.51 -28.51 -16.57
C LEU A 142 -5.91 -29.45 -15.49
N ILE A 143 -6.25 -30.74 -15.54
CA ILE A 143 -5.77 -31.73 -14.58
C ILE A 143 -4.32 -32.12 -14.90
N CYS A 144 -4.03 -32.60 -16.11
CA CYS A 144 -2.72 -33.17 -16.43
C CYS A 144 -1.88 -32.34 -17.41
N ILE A 145 -2.38 -31.19 -17.88
CA ILE A 145 -1.74 -30.28 -18.87
C ILE A 145 -1.37 -30.88 -20.24
N GLU A 146 -1.81 -32.10 -20.51
CA GLU A 146 -1.70 -32.78 -21.80
C GLU A 146 -2.92 -32.50 -22.69
N ILE A 147 -2.80 -32.80 -23.98
CA ILE A 147 -3.88 -32.67 -24.96
C ILE A 147 -4.65 -33.99 -25.01
N HIS A 148 -5.98 -33.91 -24.95
CA HIS A 148 -6.88 -35.05 -25.00
C HIS A 148 -8.01 -34.79 -26.01
N PRO A 149 -7.83 -35.09 -27.31
CA PRO A 149 -8.77 -34.67 -28.34
C PRO A 149 -10.13 -35.39 -28.26
N GLU A 150 -10.18 -36.62 -27.74
CA GLU A 150 -11.36 -37.49 -27.87
C GLU A 150 -11.81 -38.15 -26.57
N ARG A 151 -11.08 -37.97 -25.46
CA ARG A 151 -11.34 -38.70 -24.20
C ARG A 151 -11.23 -37.80 -22.99
N PRO A 152 -12.08 -37.99 -21.97
CA PRO A 152 -11.90 -37.31 -20.70
C PRO A 152 -10.58 -37.73 -20.05
N CYS A 153 -9.99 -36.81 -19.29
CA CYS A 153 -8.74 -37.10 -18.57
C CYS A 153 -8.98 -38.17 -17.50
N VAL A 154 -8.28 -39.31 -17.60
CA VAL A 154 -8.33 -40.39 -16.60
C VAL A 154 -7.27 -40.25 -15.52
N LYS A 155 -6.33 -39.29 -15.69
CA LYS A 155 -5.24 -39.09 -14.74
C LYS A 155 -5.79 -38.54 -13.43
N LYS A 156 -5.38 -39.15 -12.33
CA LYS A 156 -5.65 -38.69 -10.97
C LYS A 156 -4.34 -38.19 -10.40
N ILE A 157 -4.15 -36.87 -10.40
CA ILE A 157 -2.93 -36.26 -9.86
C ILE A 157 -3.20 -35.62 -8.50
N SER A 158 -2.14 -35.43 -7.73
CA SER A 158 -2.15 -34.59 -6.53
C SER A 158 -1.34 -33.32 -6.82
N CYS A 159 -1.97 -32.16 -6.64
CA CYS A 159 -1.29 -30.88 -6.75
C CYS A 159 -0.26 -30.74 -5.62
N PHE A 160 1.00 -30.51 -5.98
CA PHE A 160 2.11 -30.35 -5.04
C PHE A 160 1.81 -29.34 -3.91
N TYR A 161 1.15 -28.23 -4.22
CA TYR A 161 0.83 -27.17 -3.25
C TYR A 161 -0.37 -27.52 -2.38
N CYS A 162 -1.40 -28.17 -2.94
CA CYS A 162 -2.58 -28.58 -2.17
C CYS A 162 -2.27 -29.75 -1.22
N ASN A 163 -1.43 -30.67 -1.68
CA ASN A 163 -1.04 -31.87 -0.94
C ASN A 163 -0.30 -31.55 0.37
N GLN A 164 0.24 -30.33 0.54
CA GLN A 164 0.88 -29.89 1.79
C GLN A 164 -0.13 -29.77 2.95
N LEU A 165 -1.35 -29.30 2.68
CA LEU A 165 -2.40 -29.22 3.71
C LEU A 165 -3.26 -30.47 3.80
N ARG A 166 -3.45 -31.15 2.66
CA ARG A 166 -4.33 -32.30 2.56
C ARG A 166 -3.59 -33.44 1.87
N PRO A 167 -2.71 -34.14 2.61
CA PRO A 167 -1.94 -35.24 2.05
C PRO A 167 -2.85 -36.30 1.45
N HIS A 168 -2.50 -36.80 0.27
CA HIS A 168 -3.20 -37.86 -0.45
C HIS A 168 -4.58 -37.49 -1.01
N GLU A 169 -5.02 -36.24 -0.88
CA GLU A 169 -6.23 -35.77 -1.57
C GLU A 169 -5.93 -35.49 -3.04
N LYS A 170 -6.74 -36.07 -3.93
CA LYS A 170 -6.65 -35.86 -5.38
C LYS A 170 -7.20 -34.49 -5.71
N THR A 171 -6.54 -33.78 -6.62
CA THR A 171 -6.95 -32.46 -7.04
C THR A 171 -7.43 -32.47 -8.48
N ASP A 172 -8.31 -31.53 -8.80
CA ASP A 172 -8.88 -31.28 -10.12
C ASP A 172 -8.02 -30.36 -11.00
N HIS A 173 -6.79 -30.05 -10.56
CA HIS A 173 -5.89 -29.13 -11.26
C HIS A 173 -4.42 -29.53 -11.13
N HIS A 174 -3.63 -29.14 -12.13
CA HIS A 174 -2.18 -29.27 -12.15
C HIS A 174 -1.49 -28.24 -11.24
N ALA A 175 -0.33 -28.60 -10.66
CA ALA A 175 0.44 -27.73 -9.77
C ALA A 175 0.82 -26.39 -10.42
N SER A 176 1.02 -26.37 -11.75
CA SER A 176 1.35 -25.14 -12.48
C SER A 176 0.23 -24.10 -12.50
N ILE A 177 -1.03 -24.48 -12.28
CA ILE A 177 -2.20 -23.58 -12.24
C ILE A 177 -2.83 -23.47 -10.86
N CYS A 178 -2.18 -23.98 -9.82
CA CYS A 178 -2.63 -23.81 -8.45
C CYS A 178 -2.50 -22.33 -8.02
N ARG A 179 -3.61 -21.72 -7.57
CA ARG A 179 -3.68 -20.33 -7.08
C ARG A 179 -3.05 -20.12 -5.70
N ARG A 180 -3.02 -21.18 -4.89
CA ARG A 180 -2.62 -21.10 -3.48
C ARG A 180 -1.28 -20.41 -3.22
N PRO A 181 -0.20 -20.65 -4.01
CA PRO A 181 1.05 -19.93 -3.82
C PRO A 181 0.93 -18.42 -4.04
N GLU A 182 0.14 -17.99 -5.03
CA GLU A 182 -0.08 -16.56 -5.31
C GLU A 182 -0.94 -15.92 -4.21
N GLU A 183 -2.04 -16.58 -3.81
CA GLU A 183 -2.89 -16.15 -2.69
C GLU A 183 -2.10 -16.01 -1.39
N PHE A 184 -1.17 -16.93 -1.12
CA PHE A 184 -0.31 -16.89 0.06
C PHE A 184 0.67 -15.70 0.02
N VAL A 185 1.31 -15.45 -1.12
CA VAL A 185 2.21 -14.29 -1.30
C VAL A 185 1.43 -12.97 -1.18
N GLU A 186 0.24 -12.91 -1.78
CA GLU A 186 -0.62 -11.74 -1.68
C GLU A 186 -1.08 -11.48 -0.24
N ALA A 187 -1.49 -12.53 0.48
CA ALA A 187 -1.86 -12.41 1.88
C ALA A 187 -0.68 -11.95 2.76
N GLN A 188 0.55 -12.42 2.51
CA GLN A 188 1.75 -11.93 3.20
C GLN A 188 2.01 -10.45 2.93
N ARG A 189 1.94 -10.02 1.66
CA ARG A 189 2.08 -8.60 1.29
C ARG A 189 1.04 -7.75 1.99
N LYS A 190 -0.23 -8.16 1.91
CA LYS A 190 -1.35 -7.46 2.54
C LYS A 190 -1.18 -7.38 4.05
N ARG A 191 -0.71 -8.44 4.71
CA ARG A 191 -0.39 -8.45 6.14
C ARG A 191 0.64 -7.38 6.49
N TRP A 192 1.72 -7.24 5.71
CA TRP A 192 2.72 -6.20 5.95
C TRP A 192 2.16 -4.79 5.76
N GLU A 193 1.35 -4.57 4.73
CA GLU A 193 0.66 -3.29 4.50
C GLU A 193 -0.28 -2.95 5.67
N THR A 194 -1.14 -3.89 6.09
CA THR A 194 -2.06 -3.70 7.21
C THR A 194 -1.30 -3.49 8.54
N MET A 195 -0.18 -4.16 8.75
CA MET A 195 0.67 -3.93 9.94
C MET A 195 1.23 -2.51 9.96
N ALA A 196 1.69 -1.99 8.81
CA ALA A 196 2.14 -0.60 8.70
C ALA A 196 0.99 0.40 8.92
N GLU A 197 -0.24 0.08 8.50
CA GLU A 197 -1.42 0.89 8.79
C GLU A 197 -1.76 0.92 10.28
N VAL A 198 -1.70 -0.23 10.96
CA VAL A 198 -1.90 -0.33 12.42
C VAL A 198 -0.90 0.58 13.14
N ASP A 199 0.38 0.50 12.79
CA ASP A 199 1.42 1.34 13.40
C ASP A 199 1.19 2.83 13.13
N LYS A 200 0.78 3.18 11.90
CA LYS A 200 0.42 4.55 11.54
C LYS A 200 -0.72 5.08 12.42
N TYR A 201 -1.82 4.35 12.56
CA TYR A 201 -2.96 4.84 13.34
C TYR A 201 -2.67 4.87 14.85
N ARG A 202 -1.82 3.97 15.36
CA ARG A 202 -1.33 4.05 16.75
C ARG A 202 -0.58 5.36 17.00
N ARG A 203 0.39 5.70 16.15
CA ARG A 203 1.12 6.99 16.26
C ARG A 203 0.18 8.18 16.17
N MET A 204 -0.77 8.16 15.23
CA MET A 204 -1.76 9.24 15.10
C MET A 204 -2.64 9.39 16.35
N LEU A 205 -2.97 8.29 17.04
CA LEU A 205 -3.72 8.36 18.30
C LEU A 205 -2.86 8.96 19.42
N ASP A 206 -1.59 8.56 19.52
CA ASP A 206 -0.65 9.12 20.50
C ASP A 206 -0.50 10.64 20.32
N ASP A 207 -0.40 11.10 19.05
CA ASP A 207 -0.35 12.52 18.70
C ASP A 207 -1.66 13.24 19.09
N CYS A 208 -2.83 12.67 18.77
CA CYS A 208 -4.11 13.25 19.17
C CYS A 208 -4.24 13.35 20.70
N ASP A 209 -3.80 12.33 21.42
CA ASP A 209 -3.84 12.33 22.88
C ASP A 209 -2.86 13.38 23.46
N ALA A 210 -1.71 13.60 22.83
CA ALA A 210 -0.78 14.67 23.19
C ALA A 210 -1.38 16.06 22.93
N ASP A 211 -2.00 16.28 21.78
CA ASP A 211 -2.67 17.52 21.41
C ASP A 211 -3.83 17.85 22.37
N ILE A 212 -4.66 16.87 22.69
CA ILE A 212 -5.76 17.02 23.66
C ILE A 212 -5.22 17.41 25.04
N ARG A 213 -4.15 16.73 25.52
CA ARG A 213 -3.51 17.10 26.79
C ARG A 213 -2.97 18.52 26.77
N ALA A 214 -2.30 18.93 25.69
CA ALA A 214 -1.75 20.26 25.53
C ALA A 214 -2.87 21.33 25.53
N ALA A 215 -3.96 21.09 24.79
CA ALA A 215 -5.11 21.98 24.73
C ALA A 215 -5.74 22.19 26.13
N ARG A 216 -5.91 21.11 26.90
CA ARG A 216 -6.41 21.16 28.28
C ARG A 216 -5.47 21.95 29.21
N GLN A 217 -4.16 21.72 29.12
CA GLN A 217 -3.17 22.46 29.90
C GLN A 217 -3.18 23.97 29.58
N MET A 218 -3.29 24.34 28.30
CA MET A 218 -3.41 25.74 27.88
C MET A 218 -4.70 26.38 28.40
N ALA A 219 -5.83 25.66 28.34
CA ALA A 219 -7.10 26.13 28.88
C ALA A 219 -7.01 26.41 30.39
N TYR A 220 -6.39 25.51 31.14
CA TYR A 220 -6.16 25.66 32.58
C TYR A 220 -5.26 26.87 32.92
N ARG A 221 -4.13 27.02 32.22
CA ARG A 221 -3.22 28.18 32.42
C ARG A 221 -3.94 29.50 32.19
N LYS A 222 -4.70 29.61 31.09
CA LYS A 222 -5.45 30.81 30.76
C LYS A 222 -6.52 31.14 31.83
N GLN A 223 -7.22 30.14 32.35
CA GLN A 223 -8.19 30.34 33.43
C GLN A 223 -7.53 30.86 34.73
N SER A 224 -6.32 30.37 35.04
CA SER A 224 -5.57 30.82 36.22
C SER A 224 -5.10 32.28 36.11
N GLU A 225 -4.69 32.71 34.91
CA GLU A 225 -4.31 34.11 34.63
C GLU A 225 -5.50 35.06 34.73
N GLU A 226 -6.66 34.68 34.18
CA GLU A 226 -7.89 35.47 34.26
C GLU A 226 -8.35 35.66 35.72
N CYS A 227 -8.27 34.61 36.57
CA CYS A 227 -8.64 34.70 37.99
C CYS A 227 -7.63 35.52 38.84
N GLY A 228 -6.32 35.42 38.53
CA GLY A 228 -5.26 36.13 39.25
C GLY A 228 -5.34 37.66 39.14
N THR A 229 -5.81 38.17 38.00
CA THR A 229 -5.96 39.63 37.78
C THR A 229 -7.10 40.28 38.55
N SER A 230 -8.07 39.52 39.06
CA SER A 230 -9.25 40.10 39.74
C SER A 230 -9.04 40.45 41.22
N ARG A 231 -7.87 40.13 41.81
CA ARG A 231 -7.65 40.24 43.28
C ARG A 231 -6.87 41.47 43.77
N MET A 232 -6.43 42.37 42.89
CA MET A 232 -5.52 43.48 43.26
C MET A 232 -6.11 44.90 43.24
N SER A 233 -7.43 45.10 43.13
CA SER A 233 -8.05 46.45 43.05
C SER A 233 -8.92 46.86 44.25
N LYS A 234 -8.73 46.27 45.43
CA LYS A 234 -9.25 46.86 46.68
C LYS A 234 -8.20 47.79 47.28
N THR A 235 -8.05 48.98 46.68
CA THR A 235 -7.37 50.12 47.29
C THR A 235 -8.14 50.47 48.57
N GLN A 236 -7.49 50.31 49.73
CA GLN A 236 -8.02 50.79 51.00
C GLN A 236 -8.19 52.31 50.88
N LYS A 237 -9.43 52.80 51.01
CA LYS A 237 -9.68 54.23 51.20
C LYS A 237 -9.04 54.63 52.54
N PRO A 238 -8.21 55.68 52.59
CA PRO A 238 -7.73 56.22 53.85
C PRO A 238 -8.93 56.71 54.66
N ILE A 239 -8.95 56.35 55.94
CA ILE A 239 -9.93 56.83 56.92
C ILE A 239 -9.42 58.20 57.38
N GLU A 240 -10.20 59.25 57.13
CA GLU A 240 -10.05 60.58 57.73
C GLU A 240 -10.79 60.67 59.06
#